data_AF-A0A2V9Y4I3-F1
#
_entry.id   AF-A0A2V9Y4I3-F1
#
_cell.length_a   1.000
_cell.length_b   1.000
_cell.length_c   1.000
_cell.angle_alpha   90.00
_cell.angle_beta   90.00
_cell.angle_gamma   90.00
#
_symmetry.space_group_name_H-M   'P 1'
#
loop_
_entity.id
_entity.type
_entity.pdbx_description
1 polymer ?
#
loop_
_entity_poly.entity_id
_entity_poly.type
_entity_poly.pdbx_seq_one_letter_code
_entity_poly.pdbx_strand_id
1 'polypeptide(L)'
;MREDPRDPKDHCEVVEARHVEDSIGYVCERTAQQECDDCGAAICDLHAELCDLCRKVFCGSCLFQHMKEPHAKPAVPIFDERIQKRSA
;
A
#
# COMPACT_ATOMS: atom_id res chain seq x y z
N MET A 1 -36.06 -11.44 -9.15
CA MET A 1 -34.60 -11.60 -9.13
C MET A 1 -34.04 -10.25 -8.73
N ARG A 2 -33.31 -10.15 -7.62
CA ARG A 2 -32.71 -8.89 -7.18
C ARG A 2 -31.45 -8.70 -8.01
N GLU A 3 -31.52 -7.90 -9.06
CA GLU A 3 -30.30 -7.42 -9.71
C GLU A 3 -29.74 -6.33 -8.79
N ASP A 4 -28.74 -6.73 -8.01
CA ASP A 4 -27.92 -5.82 -7.23
C ASP A 4 -27.28 -4.82 -8.21
N PRO A 5 -27.36 -3.51 -7.96
CA PRO A 5 -26.79 -2.51 -8.85
C PRO A 5 -25.28 -2.71 -8.85
N ARG A 6 -24.77 -3.39 -9.89
CA ARG A 6 -23.35 -3.47 -10.27
C ARG A 6 -22.69 -2.12 -9.97
N ASP A 7 -21.90 -2.11 -8.91
CA ASP A 7 -21.22 -0.94 -8.43
C ASP A 7 -20.13 -0.61 -9.46
N PRO A 8 -20.07 0.62 -9.99
CA PRO A 8 -19.15 0.95 -11.08
C PRO A 8 -17.65 0.91 -10.70
N LYS A 9 -17.27 0.42 -9.51
CA LYS A 9 -15.89 0.17 -9.08
C LYS A 9 -15.55 -1.32 -8.92
N ASP A 10 -16.21 -2.21 -9.63
CA ASP A 10 -15.94 -3.65 -9.49
C ASP A 10 -14.54 -4.07 -9.97
N HIS A 11 -13.78 -3.28 -10.73
CA HIS A 11 -12.52 -3.74 -11.33
C HIS A 11 -11.30 -2.96 -10.86
N CYS A 12 -10.18 -3.66 -10.78
CA CYS A 12 -8.89 -3.12 -10.37
C CYS A 12 -8.42 -2.07 -11.39
N GLU A 13 -8.24 -0.84 -10.92
CA GLU A 13 -7.82 0.30 -11.76
C GLU A 13 -6.30 0.37 -11.93
N VAL A 14 -5.56 -0.64 -11.44
CA VAL A 14 -4.11 -0.71 -11.57
C VAL A 14 -3.76 -1.10 -12.99
N VAL A 15 -2.96 -0.24 -13.62
CA VAL A 15 -2.43 -0.44 -14.96
C VAL A 15 -1.04 -1.05 -14.86
N GLU A 16 -0.89 -2.27 -15.35
CA GLU A 16 0.38 -2.98 -15.40
C GLU A 16 1.09 -2.68 -16.73
N ALA A 17 2.20 -1.94 -16.67
CA ALA A 17 3.11 -1.78 -17.80
C ALA A 17 4.23 -2.83 -17.69
N ARG A 18 4.26 -3.82 -18.61
CA ARG A 18 5.34 -4.82 -18.64
C ARG A 18 6.66 -4.24 -19.11
N HIS A 19 6.63 -3.24 -19.98
CA HIS A 19 7.79 -2.58 -20.58
C HIS A 19 7.47 -1.10 -20.82
N VAL A 20 8.47 -0.22 -20.69
CA VAL A 20 8.30 1.24 -20.87
C VAL A 20 7.90 1.60 -22.32
N GLU A 21 8.19 0.70 -23.28
CA GLU A 21 7.84 0.85 -24.70
C GLU A 21 6.40 0.39 -25.02
N ASP A 22 5.80 -0.43 -24.16
CA ASP A 22 4.39 -0.82 -24.27
C ASP A 22 3.53 0.31 -23.70
N SER A 23 3.25 1.29 -24.56
CA SER A 23 2.34 2.41 -24.32
C SER A 23 0.89 1.98 -24.04
N ILE A 24 0.58 0.69 -24.15
CA ILE A 24 -0.69 0.07 -23.78
C ILE A 24 -0.46 -0.69 -22.47
N GLY A 25 -0.54 0.03 -21.35
CA GLY A 25 -0.64 -0.62 -20.06
C GLY A 25 -1.92 -1.45 -20.00
N TYR A 26 -1.80 -2.69 -19.53
CA TYR A 26 -2.97 -3.56 -19.39
C TYR A 26 -3.67 -3.22 -18.07
N VAL A 27 -4.94 -2.84 -18.15
CA VAL A 27 -5.76 -2.64 -16.96
C VAL A 27 -6.07 -4.01 -16.36
N CYS A 28 -5.92 -4.13 -15.05
CA CYS A 28 -6.23 -5.37 -14.38
C CYS A 28 -7.74 -5.64 -14.44
N GLU A 29 -8.14 -6.75 -15.05
CA GLU A 29 -9.56 -7.13 -15.17
C GLU A 29 -10.13 -7.75 -13.88
N ARG A 30 -9.30 -7.94 -12.85
CA ARG A 30 -9.70 -8.57 -11.59
C ARG A 30 -10.65 -7.69 -10.79
N THR A 31 -11.49 -8.34 -10.00
CA THR A 31 -12.42 -7.63 -9.13
C THR A 31 -11.66 -6.86 -8.05
N ALA A 32 -11.93 -5.57 -7.92
CA ALA A 32 -11.42 -4.76 -6.82
C ALA A 32 -12.09 -5.20 -5.51
N GLN A 33 -11.28 -5.41 -4.48
CA GLN A 33 -11.78 -5.82 -3.16
C GLN A 33 -11.44 -4.79 -2.08
N GLN A 34 -10.48 -3.91 -2.37
CA GLN A 34 -9.96 -2.91 -1.45
C GLN A 34 -9.75 -1.60 -2.21
N GLU A 35 -9.58 -0.50 -1.48
CA GLU A 35 -9.28 0.83 -2.05
C GLU A 35 -7.93 1.32 -1.51
N CYS A 36 -7.17 2.00 -2.37
CA CYS A 36 -5.90 2.62 -1.97
C CYS A 36 -6.16 3.80 -1.03
N ASP A 37 -5.51 3.84 0.13
CA ASP A 37 -5.69 4.92 1.12
C ASP A 37 -5.16 6.29 0.64
N ASP A 38 -4.23 6.28 -0.33
CA ASP A 38 -3.54 7.48 -0.81
C ASP A 38 -4.23 8.12 -2.02
N CYS A 39 -4.64 7.30 -3.01
CA CYS A 39 -5.25 7.79 -4.25
C CYS A 39 -6.73 7.43 -4.41
N GLY A 40 -7.30 6.59 -3.52
CA GLY A 40 -8.70 6.16 -3.59
C GLY A 40 -9.04 5.23 -4.76
N ALA A 41 -8.03 4.73 -5.48
CA ALA A 41 -8.23 3.80 -6.59
C ALA A 41 -8.68 2.42 -6.09
N ALA A 42 -9.61 1.80 -6.79
CA ALA A 42 -10.08 0.46 -6.49
C ALA A 42 -9.03 -0.58 -6.92
N ILE A 43 -8.59 -1.43 -6.00
CA ILE A 43 -7.50 -2.39 -6.22
C ILE A 43 -7.90 -3.81 -5.81
N CYS A 44 -7.43 -4.80 -6.57
CA CYS A 44 -7.60 -6.21 -6.23
C CYS A 44 -6.54 -6.66 -5.21
N ASP A 45 -6.76 -7.78 -4.52
CA ASP A 45 -5.82 -8.31 -3.51
C ASP A 45 -4.40 -8.54 -4.04
N LEU A 46 -4.24 -8.78 -5.34
CA LEU A 46 -2.91 -8.96 -5.95
C LEU A 46 -2.12 -7.65 -6.01
N HIS A 47 -2.82 -6.53 -6.17
CA HIS A 47 -2.24 -5.19 -6.28
C HIS A 47 -2.41 -4.36 -5.00
N ALA A 48 -3.11 -4.92 -4.01
CA ALA A 48 -3.27 -4.38 -2.67
C ALA A 48 -2.02 -4.71 -1.85
N GLU A 49 -1.11 -3.75 -1.77
CA GLU A 49 0.09 -3.86 -0.96
C GLU A 49 -0.14 -3.20 0.40
N LEU A 50 0.20 -3.92 1.47
CA LEU A 50 0.09 -3.42 2.84
C LEU A 50 1.43 -2.88 3.29
N CYS A 51 1.43 -1.68 3.87
CA CYS A 51 2.61 -1.20 4.58
C CYS A 51 2.66 -1.78 5.99
N ASP A 52 3.70 -2.56 6.32
CA ASP A 52 3.87 -3.16 7.66
C ASP A 52 3.97 -2.15 8.80
N LEU A 53 4.37 -0.91 8.50
CA LEU A 53 4.62 0.13 9.50
C LEU A 53 3.33 0.87 9.91
N CYS A 54 2.43 1.14 8.96
CA CYS A 54 1.18 1.86 9.22
C CYS A 54 -0.07 0.98 9.05
N ARG A 55 0.09 -0.26 8.58
CA ARG A 55 -0.98 -1.23 8.24
C ARG A 55 -2.06 -0.69 7.31
N LYS A 56 -1.69 0.26 6.45
CA LYS A 56 -2.58 0.80 5.42
C LYS A 56 -2.36 0.09 4.09
N VAL A 57 -3.43 0.03 3.30
CA VAL A 57 -3.46 -0.61 1.99
C VAL A 57 -3.18 0.44 0.93
N PHE A 58 -2.27 0.13 0.01
CA PHE A 58 -1.88 1.01 -1.09
C PHE A 58 -1.78 0.23 -2.40
N CYS A 59 -1.96 0.92 -3.52
CA CYS A 59 -1.54 0.37 -4.82
C CYS A 59 -0.01 0.41 -4.94
N GLY A 60 0.57 -0.42 -5.80
CA GLY A 60 2.04 -0.53 -5.92
C GLY A 60 2.79 0.80 -6.13
N SER A 61 2.21 1.73 -6.91
CA SER A 61 2.81 3.06 -7.14
C SER A 61 2.72 3.99 -5.91
N CYS A 62 1.60 3.96 -5.19
CA CYS A 62 1.43 4.73 -3.95
C CYS A 62 2.29 4.13 -2.84
N LEU A 63 2.38 2.81 -2.71
CA LEU A 63 3.28 2.17 -1.74
C LEU A 63 4.74 2.54 -2.02
N PHE A 64 5.17 2.50 -3.27
CA PHE A 64 6.54 2.84 -3.63
C PHE A 64 6.91 4.27 -3.28
N GLN A 65 5.97 5.22 -3.42
CA GLN A 65 6.15 6.60 -2.98
C GLN A 65 6.08 6.73 -1.46
N HIS A 66 5.12 6.05 -0.83
CA HIS A 66 4.95 6.00 0.61
C HIS A 66 6.20 5.49 1.34
N MET A 67 6.85 4.45 0.79
CA MET A 67 8.08 3.88 1.33
C MET A 67 9.32 4.77 1.11
N LYS A 68 9.29 5.69 0.14
CA LYS A 68 10.34 6.71 -0.02
C LYS A 68 10.21 7.80 1.03
N GLU A 69 9.00 8.08 1.48
CA GLU A 69 8.81 8.96 2.63
C GLU A 69 9.30 8.25 3.88
N PRO A 70 10.07 8.94 4.74
CA PRO A 70 10.51 8.34 5.98
C PRO A 70 9.28 8.12 6.86
N HIS A 71 8.82 6.87 6.94
CA HIS A 71 8.13 6.39 8.12
C HIS A 71 9.01 6.81 9.30
N ALA A 72 8.55 7.81 10.06
CA ALA A 72 9.29 8.35 11.18
C ALA A 72 9.85 7.16 11.96
N LYS A 73 11.19 7.10 12.09
CA LYS A 73 11.92 5.96 12.64
C LYS A 73 11.08 5.35 13.75
N PRO A 74 10.73 4.04 13.71
CA PRO A 74 10.13 3.42 14.88
C PRO A 74 11.06 3.81 16.02
N ALA A 75 10.50 4.55 16.98
CA ALA A 75 11.24 4.99 18.14
C ALA A 75 11.60 3.71 18.88
N VAL A 76 12.72 3.10 18.51
CA VAL A 76 13.40 2.14 19.34
C VAL A 76 13.52 2.88 20.66
N PRO A 77 12.89 2.40 21.74
CA PRO A 77 13.14 2.98 23.03
C PRO A 77 14.65 2.84 23.22
N ILE A 78 15.35 3.97 23.15
CA ILE A 78 16.76 4.03 23.46
C ILE A 78 16.80 3.67 24.93
N PHE A 79 17.06 2.40 25.23
CA PHE A 79 17.49 2.03 26.56
C PHE A 79 18.85 2.72 26.71
N ASP A 80 18.80 3.94 27.23
CA ASP A 80 19.96 4.70 27.67
C ASP A 80 20.60 3.85 28.79
N GLU A 81 21.49 2.93 28.41
CA GLU A 81 22.36 2.19 29.32
C GLU A 81 23.46 3.12 29.84
N ARG A 82 23.03 4.26 30.37
CA ARG A 82 23.89 5.29 30.93
C ARG A 82 23.27 5.78 32.22
N ILE A 83 23.01 4.90 33.18
CA ILE A 83 22.93 5.27 34.58
C ILE A 83 23.05 4.06 35.52
N GLN A 84 24.06 4.14 36.40
CA GLN A 84 24.26 3.42 37.67
C GLN A 84 24.71 1.94 37.54
N LYS A 85 25.91 1.56 37.96
CA LYS A 85 26.49 1.84 39.29
C LYS A 85 28.03 1.85 39.26
N ARG A 86 28.60 2.97 39.70
CA ARG A 86 29.82 2.98 40.53
C ARG A 86 29.50 2.31 41.87
N SER A 87 30.56 1.81 42.53
CA SER A 87 30.63 1.21 43.87
C SER A 87 30.51 -0.33 43.83
N ALA A 88 31.45 -1.13 44.35
CA ALA A 88 32.45 -0.92 45.41
C ALA A 88 33.83 -1.48 45.04
#